data_AF-A0A2V8XUF6-F1
#
_entry.id   AF-A0A2V8XUF6-F1
#
_cell.length_a   1.000
_cell.length_b   1.000
_cell.length_c   1.000
_cell.angle_alpha   90.00
_cell.angle_beta   90.00
_cell.angle_gamma   90.00
#
_symmetry.space_group_name_H-M   'P 1'
#
loop_
_entity.id
_entity.type
_entity.pdbx_description
1 polymer ?
#
loop_
_entity_poly.entity_id
_entity_poly.type
_entity_poly.pdbx_seq_one_letter_code
_entity_poly.pdbx_strand_id
1 'polypeptide(L)'
;AGPAAKAWGVVAADINNDGWIDLFVGNDTVANFLFANRGKGRFEEIGSLGGVGYNSFGLARSGMGVDAADYDQDGWLDLFVANVDHESFALFHNSKDETFADVSIRTGIDALTSRLSGWGLKFFDYDNDGNLDLLLCNGHPDTMVEKRMEDVTYREPMLLIRNSGSGLKNVSAESGSVFSKNLAARGMALGDFDNDGSVDVLVTQNDGAPLLLRNNAGRRNHWLGLRLIGRKANIDAIGTKVVYQSGDLLHHHWKVGGGSYLSAHDPRIVLGLGQRTKIDWMEVKWPNPSGKTERFANLPIDRYITIVEGEGSWK
;
A
#
# COMPACT_ATOMS: atom_id res chain seq x y z
N ALA A 1 1.42 -31.97 8.01
CA ALA A 1 1.73 -31.22 6.78
C ALA A 1 1.26 -29.80 7.00
N GLY A 2 2.10 -28.79 6.75
CA GLY A 2 1.67 -27.40 6.84
C GLY A 2 0.60 -27.08 5.78
N PRO A 3 -0.12 -25.96 5.91
CA PRO A 3 -1.05 -25.52 4.87
C PRO A 3 -0.29 -25.34 3.54
N ALA A 4 -0.93 -25.70 2.43
CA ALA A 4 -0.37 -25.46 1.11
C ALA A 4 -0.23 -23.95 0.89
N ALA A 5 0.96 -23.49 0.51
CA ALA A 5 1.24 -22.09 0.23
C ALA A 5 1.58 -21.93 -1.26
N LYS A 6 1.05 -20.87 -1.89
CA LYS A 6 1.35 -20.48 -3.28
C LYS A 6 1.57 -18.97 -3.33
N ALA A 7 2.54 -18.51 -2.54
CA ALA A 7 2.74 -17.10 -2.24
C ALA A 7 3.27 -16.31 -3.44
N TRP A 8 2.69 -15.13 -3.69
CA TRP A 8 3.16 -14.16 -4.68
C TRP A 8 3.53 -12.81 -4.09
N GLY A 9 2.75 -12.33 -3.12
CA GLY A 9 2.93 -11.05 -2.46
C GLY A 9 3.07 -11.20 -0.95
N VAL A 10 3.90 -10.34 -0.35
CA VAL A 10 4.04 -10.23 1.11
C VAL A 10 4.15 -8.76 1.51
N VAL A 11 3.44 -8.38 2.57
CA VAL A 11 3.61 -7.08 3.23
C VAL A 11 3.85 -7.29 4.72
N ALA A 12 4.84 -6.56 5.24
CA ALA A 12 5.23 -6.54 6.64
C ALA A 12 4.72 -5.26 7.30
N ALA A 13 3.83 -5.40 8.27
CA ALA A 13 3.05 -4.31 8.86
C ALA A 13 2.70 -4.62 10.32
N ASP A 14 2.49 -3.58 11.15
CA ASP A 14 1.99 -3.73 12.53
C ASP A 14 0.46 -3.60 12.50
N ILE A 15 -0.23 -4.72 12.24
CA ILE A 15 -1.68 -4.72 11.93
C ILE A 15 -2.55 -4.56 13.19
N ASN A 16 -1.99 -4.87 14.36
CA ASN A 16 -2.71 -4.86 15.63
C ASN A 16 -2.23 -3.74 16.58
N ASN A 17 -1.33 -2.85 16.11
CA ASN A 17 -0.76 -1.72 16.84
C ASN A 17 0.05 -2.11 18.10
N ASP A 18 0.53 -3.36 18.20
CA ASP A 18 1.31 -3.82 19.35
C ASP A 18 2.82 -3.50 19.23
N GLY A 19 3.24 -2.98 18.07
CA GLY A 19 4.60 -2.58 17.75
C GLY A 19 5.47 -3.72 17.20
N TRP A 20 4.98 -4.96 17.15
CA TRP A 20 5.62 -6.07 16.47
C TRP A 20 5.15 -6.15 15.02
N ILE A 21 6.04 -6.59 14.14
CA ILE A 21 5.75 -6.62 12.70
C ILE A 21 5.15 -7.98 12.34
N ASP A 22 3.93 -7.93 11.85
CA ASP A 22 3.15 -9.03 11.31
C ASP A 22 3.43 -9.21 9.82
N LEU A 23 2.98 -10.34 9.26
CA LEU A 23 3.13 -10.63 7.83
C LEU A 23 1.79 -11.02 7.23
N PHE A 24 1.33 -10.27 6.22
CA PHE A 24 0.26 -10.72 5.35
C PHE A 24 0.85 -11.30 4.07
N VAL A 25 0.35 -12.48 3.66
CA VAL A 25 0.83 -13.22 2.49
C VAL A 25 -0.34 -13.52 1.55
N GLY A 26 -0.27 -12.95 0.34
CA GLY A 26 -1.18 -13.25 -0.75
C GLY A 26 -0.84 -14.60 -1.38
N ASN A 27 -1.79 -15.53 -1.39
CA ASN A 27 -1.62 -16.86 -1.97
C ASN A 27 -2.54 -17.08 -3.17
N ASP A 28 -2.01 -17.73 -4.19
CA ASP A 28 -2.76 -18.10 -5.38
C ASP A 28 -3.61 -19.37 -5.16
N THR A 29 -4.89 -19.35 -5.53
CA THR A 29 -5.87 -20.47 -5.45
C THR A 29 -6.04 -21.15 -4.08
N VAL A 30 -5.41 -20.64 -3.01
CA VAL A 30 -5.47 -21.17 -1.65
C VAL A 30 -5.57 -20.01 -0.67
N ALA A 31 -5.91 -20.29 0.59
CA ALA A 31 -6.15 -19.23 1.57
C ALA A 31 -4.95 -18.30 1.73
N ASN A 32 -5.21 -17.00 1.82
CA ASN A 32 -4.19 -16.04 2.26
C ASN A 32 -3.79 -16.32 3.71
N PHE A 33 -2.57 -15.94 4.08
CA PHE A 33 -2.13 -16.01 5.47
C PHE A 33 -2.00 -14.64 6.09
N LEU A 34 -2.28 -14.57 7.39
CA LEU A 34 -1.94 -13.44 8.23
C LEU A 34 -1.21 -14.00 9.44
N PHE A 35 0.07 -13.71 9.55
CA PHE A 35 0.92 -14.15 10.65
C PHE A 35 1.09 -13.02 11.65
N ALA A 36 0.36 -13.08 12.76
CA ALA A 36 0.48 -12.14 13.86
C ALA A 36 1.72 -12.45 14.71
N ASN A 37 2.59 -11.47 14.90
CA ASN A 37 3.83 -11.58 15.63
C ASN A 37 3.59 -11.42 17.13
N ARG A 38 3.58 -12.54 17.85
CA ARG A 38 3.35 -12.58 19.30
C ARG A 38 4.61 -12.31 20.12
N GLY A 39 5.59 -11.63 19.52
CA GLY A 39 6.91 -11.33 20.07
C GLY A 39 7.82 -12.56 20.18
N LYS A 40 9.10 -12.29 20.47
CA LYS A 40 10.15 -13.32 20.71
C LYS A 40 10.28 -14.35 19.58
N GLY A 41 10.01 -13.94 18.34
CA GLY A 41 10.09 -14.80 17.15
C GLY A 41 8.95 -15.81 17.00
N ARG A 42 7.86 -15.67 17.76
CA ARG A 42 6.67 -16.51 17.64
C ARG A 42 5.64 -15.82 16.76
N PHE A 43 5.23 -16.50 15.70
CA PHE A 43 4.11 -16.08 14.85
C PHE A 43 2.92 -17.02 15.04
N GLU A 44 1.73 -16.45 15.02
CA GLU A 44 0.45 -17.14 15.00
C GLU A 44 -0.21 -16.90 13.65
N GLU A 45 -0.56 -17.96 12.92
CA GLU A 45 -1.32 -17.84 11.67
C GLU A 45 -2.81 -17.66 12.02
N ILE A 46 -3.35 -16.51 11.68
CA ILE A 46 -4.71 -16.09 12.03
C ILE A 46 -5.56 -15.77 10.79
N GLY A 47 -5.11 -16.03 9.56
CA GLY A 47 -5.77 -15.56 8.33
C GLY A 47 -7.22 -15.99 8.18
N SER A 48 -7.54 -17.23 8.56
CA SER A 48 -8.92 -17.71 8.53
C SER A 48 -9.79 -17.10 9.64
N LEU A 49 -9.26 -17.00 10.86
CA LEU A 49 -9.98 -16.42 12.01
C LEU A 49 -10.14 -14.90 11.89
N GLY A 50 -9.15 -14.24 11.30
CA GLY A 50 -9.13 -12.81 11.02
C GLY A 50 -9.92 -12.41 9.79
N GLY A 51 -10.52 -13.35 9.05
CA GLY A 51 -11.42 -13.05 7.94
C GLY A 51 -10.74 -12.65 6.62
N VAL A 52 -9.44 -12.89 6.46
CA VAL A 52 -8.66 -12.50 5.26
C VAL A 52 -8.25 -13.69 4.38
N GLY A 53 -8.41 -14.92 4.89
CA GLY A 53 -8.01 -16.15 4.21
C GLY A 53 -8.91 -16.51 3.02
N TYR A 54 -10.20 -16.22 3.09
CA TYR A 54 -11.21 -16.60 2.10
C TYR A 54 -12.15 -15.41 1.81
N ASN A 55 -12.89 -15.48 0.71
CA ASN A 55 -13.98 -14.54 0.47
C ASN A 55 -15.22 -14.85 1.34
N SER A 56 -16.27 -14.03 1.24
CA SER A 56 -17.52 -14.18 2.01
C SER A 56 -18.29 -15.49 1.77
N PHE A 57 -17.95 -16.24 0.73
CA PHE A 57 -18.53 -17.55 0.42
C PHE A 57 -17.63 -18.73 0.88
N GLY A 58 -16.53 -18.45 1.58
CA GLY A 58 -15.56 -19.45 2.03
C GLY A 58 -14.69 -20.00 0.89
N LEU A 59 -14.61 -19.31 -0.24
CA LEU A 59 -13.78 -19.70 -1.38
C LEU A 59 -12.44 -19.00 -1.33
N ALA A 60 -11.38 -19.75 -1.65
CA ALA A 60 -10.06 -19.17 -1.84
C ALA A 60 -10.06 -18.31 -3.10
N ARG A 61 -9.25 -17.26 -3.08
CA ARG A 61 -8.98 -16.40 -4.23
C ARG A 61 -7.54 -16.60 -4.69
N SER A 62 -7.20 -15.97 -5.79
CA SER A 62 -5.91 -15.98 -6.46
C SER A 62 -5.13 -14.74 -6.06
N GLY A 63 -4.74 -14.67 -4.77
CA GLY A 63 -4.05 -13.53 -4.19
C GLY A 63 -2.67 -13.33 -4.79
N MET A 64 -2.46 -12.17 -5.43
CA MET A 64 -1.23 -11.81 -6.14
C MET A 64 -0.50 -10.69 -5.40
N GLY A 65 -0.60 -9.43 -5.85
CA GLY A 65 0.01 -8.31 -5.15
C GLY A 65 -0.77 -7.90 -3.90
N VAL A 66 -0.05 -7.40 -2.91
CA VAL A 66 -0.61 -7.04 -1.60
C VAL A 66 -0.03 -5.71 -1.11
N ASP A 67 -0.76 -4.97 -0.29
CA ASP A 67 -0.23 -3.82 0.43
C ASP A 67 -1.04 -3.55 1.71
N ALA A 68 -0.50 -2.71 2.59
CA ALA A 68 -1.13 -2.32 3.84
C ALA A 68 -1.01 -0.82 4.09
N ALA A 69 -2.10 -0.17 4.50
CA ALA A 69 -2.16 1.26 4.77
C ALA A 69 -3.37 1.62 5.65
N ASP A 70 -3.28 2.73 6.38
CA ASP A 70 -4.41 3.38 7.07
C ASP A 70 -5.08 4.34 6.06
N TYR A 71 -5.86 3.79 5.13
CA TYR A 71 -6.38 4.56 3.99
C TYR A 71 -7.57 5.44 4.39
N ASP A 72 -8.27 5.10 5.47
CA ASP A 72 -9.42 5.84 6.00
C ASP A 72 -9.09 6.71 7.23
N GLN A 73 -7.81 6.73 7.64
CA GLN A 73 -7.26 7.57 8.70
C GLN A 73 -7.86 7.29 10.08
N ASP A 74 -8.20 6.02 10.35
CA ASP A 74 -8.83 5.58 11.59
C ASP A 74 -7.83 5.11 12.66
N GLY A 75 -6.54 5.08 12.31
CA GLY A 75 -5.44 4.68 13.18
C GLY A 75 -5.02 3.22 13.09
N TRP A 76 -5.59 2.44 12.17
CA TRP A 76 -5.33 1.02 11.98
C TRP A 76 -4.98 0.71 10.52
N LEU A 77 -4.07 -0.24 10.32
CA LEU A 77 -3.71 -0.65 8.96
C LEU A 77 -4.75 -1.59 8.40
N ASP A 78 -5.27 -1.23 7.23
CA ASP A 78 -6.07 -2.07 6.37
C ASP A 78 -5.19 -2.85 5.40
N LEU A 79 -5.74 -3.88 4.76
CA LEU A 79 -5.03 -4.71 3.79
C LEU A 79 -5.71 -4.64 2.43
N PHE A 80 -4.92 -4.61 1.37
CA PHE A 80 -5.44 -4.66 0.00
C PHE A 80 -4.76 -5.73 -0.82
N VAL A 81 -5.56 -6.53 -1.55
CA VAL A 81 -5.11 -7.71 -2.27
C VAL A 81 -5.67 -7.71 -3.68
N ALA A 82 -4.78 -7.78 -4.66
CA ALA A 82 -5.16 -8.06 -6.04
C ALA A 82 -5.47 -9.55 -6.20
N ASN A 83 -6.54 -9.82 -6.92
CA ASN A 83 -6.96 -11.17 -7.29
C ASN A 83 -7.10 -11.28 -8.81
N VAL A 84 -7.46 -12.47 -9.29
CA VAL A 84 -7.73 -12.69 -10.72
C VAL A 84 -9.15 -12.23 -11.07
N ASP A 85 -9.45 -12.14 -12.36
CA ASP A 85 -10.80 -11.80 -12.81
C ASP A 85 -11.87 -12.70 -12.17
N HIS A 86 -13.07 -12.15 -12.02
CA HIS A 86 -14.22 -12.78 -11.36
C HIS A 86 -14.06 -13.12 -9.87
N GLU A 87 -12.91 -12.80 -9.26
CA GLU A 87 -12.70 -12.97 -7.82
C GLU A 87 -12.76 -11.65 -7.04
N SER A 88 -12.69 -10.51 -7.75
CA SER A 88 -12.64 -9.12 -7.23
C SER A 88 -11.46 -8.85 -6.30
N PHE A 89 -10.88 -7.65 -6.39
CA PHE A 89 -9.80 -7.30 -5.48
C PHE A 89 -10.40 -7.05 -4.08
N ALA A 90 -9.69 -7.50 -3.06
CA ALA A 90 -10.18 -7.49 -1.70
C ALA A 90 -9.58 -6.33 -0.92
N LEU A 91 -10.42 -5.42 -0.43
CA LEU A 91 -10.04 -4.35 0.49
C LEU A 91 -10.57 -4.72 1.87
N PHE A 92 -9.66 -5.15 2.75
CA PHE A 92 -9.95 -5.64 4.08
C PHE A 92 -9.79 -4.51 5.08
N HIS A 93 -10.90 -3.99 5.58
CA HIS A 93 -10.92 -2.98 6.64
C HIS A 93 -10.69 -3.61 8.00
N ASN A 94 -9.80 -3.04 8.80
CA ASN A 94 -9.40 -3.57 10.10
C ASN A 94 -10.44 -3.29 11.20
N SER A 95 -10.98 -4.35 11.81
CA SER A 95 -11.99 -4.25 12.87
C SER A 95 -11.42 -3.91 14.25
N LYS A 96 -10.10 -3.72 14.36
CA LYS A 96 -9.37 -3.33 15.60
C LYS A 96 -9.31 -4.42 16.66
N ASP A 97 -9.55 -5.65 16.25
CA ASP A 97 -9.53 -6.85 17.08
C ASP A 97 -8.89 -8.06 16.36
N GLU A 98 -7.98 -7.76 15.41
CA GLU A 98 -7.30 -8.73 14.54
C GLU A 98 -8.23 -9.46 13.54
N THR A 99 -9.49 -9.04 13.48
CA THR A 99 -10.40 -9.39 12.39
C THR A 99 -10.49 -8.27 11.37
N PHE A 100 -10.88 -8.63 10.16
CA PHE A 100 -11.05 -7.72 9.05
C PHE A 100 -12.38 -7.98 8.33
N ALA A 101 -12.94 -6.93 7.76
CA ALA A 101 -14.12 -6.98 6.92
C ALA A 101 -13.75 -6.65 5.47
N ASP A 102 -14.10 -7.50 4.50
CA ASP A 102 -13.99 -7.16 3.09
C ASP A 102 -15.03 -6.07 2.73
N VAL A 103 -14.54 -4.85 2.48
CA VAL A 103 -15.33 -3.67 2.13
C VAL A 103 -15.24 -3.33 0.64
N SER A 104 -14.71 -4.21 -0.20
CA SER A 104 -14.53 -4.00 -1.65
C SER A 104 -15.83 -3.59 -2.38
N ILE A 105 -16.96 -4.22 -2.04
CA ILE A 105 -18.26 -3.86 -2.61
C ILE A 105 -18.71 -2.47 -2.14
N ARG A 106 -18.62 -2.20 -0.83
CA ARG A 106 -19.06 -0.93 -0.23
C ARG A 106 -18.28 0.27 -0.75
N THR A 107 -16.99 0.09 -0.96
CA THR A 107 -16.06 1.12 -1.45
C THR A 107 -16.06 1.25 -2.98
N GLY A 108 -16.73 0.34 -3.70
CA GLY A 108 -16.81 0.32 -5.15
C GLY A 108 -15.61 -0.32 -5.86
N ILE A 109 -14.60 -0.81 -5.12
CA ILE A 109 -13.44 -1.53 -5.67
C ILE A 109 -13.86 -2.76 -6.47
N ASP A 110 -14.85 -3.51 -5.98
CA ASP A 110 -15.39 -4.69 -6.66
C ASP A 110 -15.88 -4.35 -8.09
N ALA A 111 -16.67 -3.28 -8.21
CA ALA A 111 -17.21 -2.83 -9.49
C ALA A 111 -16.10 -2.39 -10.47
N LEU A 112 -14.97 -1.91 -9.97
CA LEU A 112 -13.83 -1.48 -10.78
C LEU A 112 -12.90 -2.64 -11.19
N THR A 113 -12.89 -3.74 -10.45
CA THR A 113 -11.83 -4.77 -10.54
C THR A 113 -12.33 -6.17 -10.86
N SER A 114 -13.64 -6.44 -10.78
CA SER A 114 -14.23 -7.78 -10.97
C SER A 114 -13.96 -8.45 -12.33
N ARG A 115 -13.46 -7.71 -13.34
CA ARG A 115 -13.08 -8.23 -14.67
C ARG A 115 -11.60 -8.04 -14.99
N LEU A 116 -10.79 -7.74 -13.97
CA LEU A 116 -9.36 -7.50 -14.11
C LEU A 116 -8.58 -8.51 -13.29
N SER A 117 -7.37 -8.81 -13.74
CA SER A 117 -6.39 -9.61 -13.02
C SER A 117 -5.25 -8.72 -12.53
N GLY A 118 -5.16 -8.51 -11.21
CA GLY A 118 -4.23 -7.57 -10.63
C GLY A 118 -2.88 -8.18 -10.28
N TRP A 119 -1.83 -7.37 -10.39
CA TRP A 119 -0.47 -7.73 -10.01
C TRP A 119 0.07 -6.69 -9.04
N GLY A 120 0.94 -5.79 -9.49
CA GLY A 120 1.44 -4.71 -8.66
C GLY A 120 0.32 -3.78 -8.22
N LEU A 121 0.19 -3.58 -6.92
CA LEU A 121 -0.69 -2.56 -6.32
C LEU A 121 0.05 -1.82 -5.21
N LYS A 122 -0.41 -0.61 -4.88
CA LYS A 122 0.16 0.19 -3.79
C LYS A 122 -0.79 1.31 -3.36
N PHE A 123 -0.84 1.56 -2.04
CA PHE A 123 -1.35 2.80 -1.46
C PHE A 123 -0.27 3.90 -1.46
N PHE A 124 -0.58 5.07 -2.00
CA PHE A 124 0.26 6.25 -1.92
C PHE A 124 -0.54 7.52 -2.23
N ASP A 125 -0.12 8.65 -1.70
CA ASP A 125 -0.70 9.97 -1.98
C ASP A 125 -0.12 10.50 -3.30
N TYR A 126 -0.83 10.37 -4.42
CA TYR A 126 -0.26 10.72 -5.73
C TYR A 126 -0.29 12.24 -5.98
N ASP A 127 -1.19 12.98 -5.33
CA ASP A 127 -1.34 14.42 -5.53
C ASP A 127 -0.91 15.26 -4.32
N ASN A 128 -0.34 14.65 -3.28
CA ASN A 128 0.11 15.27 -2.04
C ASN A 128 -1.02 15.98 -1.27
N ASP A 129 -2.29 15.53 -1.40
CA ASP A 129 -3.42 16.12 -0.68
C ASP A 129 -3.58 15.63 0.77
N GLY A 130 -2.80 14.61 1.15
CA GLY A 130 -2.76 13.97 2.46
C GLY A 130 -3.43 12.60 2.47
N ASN A 131 -4.34 12.29 1.55
CA ASN A 131 -5.04 11.02 1.51
C ASN A 131 -4.25 9.98 0.71
N LEU A 132 -4.33 8.71 1.12
CA LEU A 132 -3.70 7.63 0.36
C LEU A 132 -4.63 7.14 -0.75
N ASP A 133 -4.14 7.21 -1.98
CA ASP A 133 -4.78 6.75 -3.20
C ASP A 133 -4.30 5.35 -3.58
N LEU A 134 -4.85 4.77 -4.65
CA LEU A 134 -4.54 3.44 -5.12
C LEU A 134 -4.10 3.45 -6.60
N LEU A 135 -2.97 2.81 -6.90
CA LEU A 135 -2.56 2.49 -8.27
C LEU A 135 -2.47 0.98 -8.45
N LEU A 136 -3.06 0.49 -9.54
CA LEU A 136 -3.20 -0.93 -9.86
C LEU A 136 -2.59 -1.23 -11.23
N CYS A 137 -1.68 -2.20 -11.27
CA CYS A 137 -1.16 -2.83 -12.47
C CYS A 137 -1.95 -4.11 -12.76
N ASN A 138 -2.50 -4.22 -13.96
CA ASN A 138 -3.37 -5.33 -14.34
C ASN A 138 -2.90 -6.03 -15.62
N GLY A 139 -3.41 -7.23 -15.85
CA GLY A 139 -3.24 -8.02 -17.08
C GLY A 139 -3.37 -9.50 -16.79
N HIS A 140 -4.27 -10.21 -17.45
CA HIS A 140 -4.56 -11.62 -17.20
C HIS A 140 -3.30 -12.51 -17.20
N PRO A 141 -3.22 -13.54 -16.32
CA PRO A 141 -2.08 -14.47 -16.28
C PRO A 141 -1.96 -15.33 -17.55
N ASP A 142 -3.08 -15.66 -18.18
CA ASP A 142 -3.12 -16.51 -19.36
C ASP A 142 -3.24 -15.71 -20.66
N THR A 143 -2.26 -15.92 -21.55
CA THR A 143 -2.10 -15.24 -22.85
C THR A 143 -3.16 -15.60 -23.88
N MET A 144 -3.97 -16.63 -23.62
CA MET A 144 -4.97 -17.16 -24.55
C MET A 144 -6.41 -16.98 -24.03
N VAL A 145 -6.61 -16.14 -23.00
CA VAL A 145 -7.90 -16.00 -22.30
C VAL A 145 -9.03 -15.61 -23.23
N GLU A 146 -8.76 -14.76 -24.22
CA GLU A 146 -9.71 -14.26 -25.21
C GLU A 146 -10.25 -15.37 -26.13
N LYS A 147 -9.63 -16.56 -26.14
CA LYS A 147 -10.16 -17.75 -26.83
C LYS A 147 -11.18 -18.52 -26.00
N ARG A 148 -11.27 -18.24 -24.70
CA ARG A 148 -12.07 -18.98 -23.73
C ARG A 148 -13.16 -18.12 -23.10
N MET A 149 -12.92 -16.82 -22.99
CA MET A 149 -13.80 -15.85 -22.33
C MET A 149 -13.87 -14.58 -23.18
N GLU A 150 -15.08 -14.03 -23.33
CA GLU A 150 -15.33 -12.88 -24.21
C GLU A 150 -15.15 -11.53 -23.48
N ASP A 151 -15.14 -11.54 -22.15
CA ASP A 151 -15.30 -10.35 -21.33
C ASP A 151 -14.06 -9.97 -20.50
N VAL A 152 -12.96 -10.68 -20.70
CA VAL A 152 -11.64 -10.45 -20.11
C VAL A 152 -10.58 -10.55 -21.22
N THR A 153 -9.47 -9.83 -21.06
CA THR A 153 -8.42 -9.71 -22.08
C THR A 153 -7.04 -9.92 -21.49
N TYR A 154 -6.08 -10.42 -22.28
CA TYR A 154 -4.73 -10.66 -21.74
C TYR A 154 -4.06 -9.36 -21.27
N ARG A 155 -4.21 -8.30 -22.06
CA ARG A 155 -3.71 -6.97 -21.73
C ARG A 155 -4.86 -6.14 -21.18
N GLU A 156 -4.66 -5.56 -20.01
CA GLU A 156 -5.69 -4.83 -19.27
C GLU A 156 -5.20 -3.41 -18.92
N PRO A 157 -6.11 -2.45 -18.72
CA PRO A 157 -5.71 -1.10 -18.30
C PRO A 157 -5.21 -1.09 -16.86
N MET A 158 -4.23 -0.24 -16.57
CA MET A 158 -3.92 0.15 -15.19
C MET A 158 -5.03 1.02 -14.62
N LEU A 159 -5.20 1.05 -13.30
CA LEU A 159 -6.17 1.91 -12.63
C LEU A 159 -5.51 2.86 -11.65
N LEU A 160 -5.83 4.16 -11.73
CA LEU A 160 -5.59 5.12 -10.64
C LEU A 160 -6.94 5.45 -9.99
N ILE A 161 -7.01 5.25 -8.68
CA ILE A 161 -8.21 5.46 -7.87
C ILE A 161 -7.86 6.46 -6.78
N ARG A 162 -8.45 7.65 -6.87
CA ARG A 162 -8.25 8.72 -5.90
C ARG A 162 -9.13 8.52 -4.67
N ASN A 163 -8.58 8.75 -3.49
CA ASN A 163 -9.28 8.81 -2.22
C ASN A 163 -9.46 10.27 -1.79
N SER A 164 -10.70 10.73 -1.66
CA SER A 164 -10.99 12.11 -1.19
C SER A 164 -11.19 12.22 0.32
N GLY A 165 -10.88 11.16 1.09
CA GLY A 165 -11.22 11.00 2.51
C GLY A 165 -12.69 10.66 2.79
N SER A 166 -13.56 10.81 1.79
CA SER A 166 -14.99 10.48 1.85
C SER A 166 -15.40 9.35 0.91
N GLY A 167 -14.47 8.89 0.06
CA GLY A 167 -14.72 7.81 -0.89
C GLY A 167 -13.62 7.67 -1.93
N LEU A 168 -13.71 6.56 -2.67
CA LEU A 168 -12.79 6.20 -3.74
C LEU A 168 -13.41 6.53 -5.10
N LYS A 169 -12.62 7.12 -5.99
CA LYS A 169 -13.03 7.49 -7.35
C LYS A 169 -12.00 7.06 -8.37
N ASN A 170 -12.42 6.32 -9.40
CA ASN A 170 -11.57 6.03 -10.55
C ASN A 170 -11.27 7.32 -11.33
N VAL A 171 -10.00 7.69 -11.40
CA VAL A 171 -9.48 8.88 -12.09
C VAL A 171 -8.56 8.51 -13.26
N SER A 172 -8.50 7.25 -13.66
CA SER A 172 -7.66 6.75 -14.76
C SER A 172 -7.82 7.57 -16.05
N ALA A 173 -9.05 7.93 -16.41
CA ALA A 173 -9.35 8.68 -17.65
C ALA A 173 -8.73 10.09 -17.69
N GLU A 174 -8.44 10.68 -16.53
CA GLU A 174 -7.84 12.02 -16.39
C GLU A 174 -6.34 11.97 -16.00
N SER A 175 -5.79 10.77 -15.80
CA SER A 175 -4.44 10.56 -15.23
C SER A 175 -3.34 10.36 -16.28
N GLY A 176 -3.65 10.68 -17.55
CA GLY A 176 -2.73 10.60 -18.67
C GLY A 176 -2.92 9.39 -19.57
N SER A 177 -2.37 9.46 -20.79
CA SER A 177 -2.65 8.52 -21.87
C SER A 177 -2.27 7.06 -21.61
N VAL A 178 -1.36 6.81 -20.65
CA VAL A 178 -0.95 5.44 -20.30
C VAL A 178 -2.09 4.62 -19.71
N PHE A 179 -3.02 5.26 -18.98
CA PHE A 179 -4.17 4.61 -18.36
C PHE A 179 -5.27 4.22 -19.36
N SER A 180 -5.19 4.70 -20.60
CA SER A 180 -6.06 4.25 -21.70
C SER A 180 -5.45 3.09 -22.51
N LYS A 181 -4.25 2.62 -22.15
CA LYS A 181 -3.58 1.50 -22.83
C LYS A 181 -3.84 0.21 -22.08
N ASN A 182 -4.11 -0.85 -22.84
CA ASN A 182 -4.11 -2.20 -22.33
C ASN A 182 -2.68 -2.75 -22.31
N LEU A 183 -2.21 -3.17 -21.14
CA LEU A 183 -0.85 -3.63 -20.89
C LEU A 183 -0.88 -5.00 -20.22
N ALA A 184 0.19 -5.77 -20.35
CA ALA A 184 0.42 -6.93 -19.48
C ALA A 184 1.26 -6.48 -18.27
N ALA A 185 0.76 -5.50 -17.52
CA ALA A 185 1.50 -4.91 -16.41
C ALA A 185 1.66 -5.92 -15.26
N ARG A 186 2.82 -5.89 -14.60
CA ARG A 186 3.21 -6.85 -13.55
C ARG A 186 3.74 -6.10 -12.33
N GLY A 187 5.05 -6.08 -12.13
CA GLY A 187 5.69 -5.47 -10.97
C GLY A 187 5.62 -3.94 -11.01
N MET A 188 5.51 -3.34 -9.83
CA MET A 188 5.38 -1.90 -9.63
C MET A 188 6.25 -1.46 -8.45
N ALA A 189 7.15 -0.51 -8.71
CA ALA A 189 8.00 0.12 -7.71
C ALA A 189 7.69 1.62 -7.64
N LEU A 190 7.61 2.17 -6.43
CA LEU A 190 7.39 3.58 -6.19
C LEU A 190 8.72 4.23 -5.81
N GLY A 191 8.92 5.47 -6.22
CA GLY A 191 10.04 6.30 -5.76
C GLY A 191 10.00 7.69 -6.37
N ASP A 192 10.33 8.69 -5.57
CA ASP A 192 10.56 10.06 -6.04
C ASP A 192 12.00 10.14 -6.57
N PHE A 193 12.17 9.80 -7.86
CA PHE A 193 13.51 9.59 -8.42
C PHE A 193 14.24 10.89 -8.72
N ASP A 194 13.51 11.99 -8.90
CA ASP A 194 14.06 13.32 -9.13
C ASP A 194 14.02 14.23 -7.89
N ASN A 195 13.49 13.73 -6.77
CA ASN A 195 13.42 14.37 -5.46
C ASN A 195 12.58 15.65 -5.45
N ASP A 196 11.48 15.67 -6.21
CA ASP A 196 10.59 16.82 -6.31
C ASP A 196 9.35 16.76 -5.41
N GLY A 197 9.16 15.63 -4.71
CA GLY A 197 8.04 15.36 -3.82
C GLY A 197 6.83 14.71 -4.47
N SER A 198 6.83 14.57 -5.79
CA SER A 198 5.77 13.88 -6.54
C SER A 198 6.21 12.44 -6.76
N VAL A 199 5.72 11.51 -5.92
CA VAL A 199 6.15 10.11 -6.00
C VAL A 199 5.86 9.54 -7.40
N ASP A 200 6.90 9.05 -8.06
CA ASP A 200 6.84 8.41 -9.37
C ASP A 200 6.67 6.90 -9.27
N VAL A 201 6.36 6.28 -10.41
CA VAL A 201 6.11 4.84 -10.48
C VAL A 201 6.86 4.21 -11.64
N LEU A 202 7.64 3.17 -11.36
CA LEU A 202 8.23 2.29 -12.35
C LEU A 202 7.40 1.01 -12.46
N VAL A 203 6.85 0.73 -13.64
CA VAL A 203 6.04 -0.45 -13.93
C VAL A 203 6.78 -1.36 -14.90
N THR A 204 6.83 -2.64 -14.58
CA THR A 204 7.28 -3.69 -15.50
C THR A 204 6.09 -4.35 -16.17
N GLN A 205 6.27 -4.84 -17.39
CA GLN A 205 5.23 -5.55 -18.12
C GLN A 205 5.83 -6.72 -18.89
N ASN A 206 5.02 -7.74 -19.13
CA ASN A 206 5.38 -8.81 -20.06
C ASN A 206 5.34 -8.29 -21.50
N ASP A 207 6.26 -8.76 -22.34
CA ASP A 207 6.32 -8.46 -23.78
C ASP A 207 6.38 -6.95 -24.12
N GLY A 208 6.94 -6.12 -23.23
CA GLY A 208 7.08 -4.68 -23.44
C GLY A 208 8.20 -4.06 -22.63
N ALA A 209 8.55 -2.82 -22.97
CA ALA A 209 9.53 -2.05 -22.21
C ALA A 209 8.95 -1.63 -20.84
N PRO A 210 9.78 -1.52 -19.79
CA PRO A 210 9.38 -0.88 -18.54
C PRO A 210 8.84 0.54 -18.78
N LEU A 211 7.85 0.94 -17.98
CA LEU A 211 7.21 2.24 -18.04
C LEU A 211 7.60 3.05 -16.81
N LEU A 212 8.18 4.23 -17.01
CA LEU A 212 8.35 5.22 -15.95
C LEU A 212 7.19 6.23 -16.04
N LEU A 213 6.32 6.21 -15.04
CA LEU A 213 5.23 7.16 -14.87
C LEU A 213 5.76 8.30 -14.02
N ARG A 214 6.17 9.38 -14.69
CA ARG A 214 6.62 10.59 -14.01
C ARG A 214 5.41 11.39 -13.50
N ASN A 215 5.27 11.46 -12.19
CA ASN A 215 4.16 12.13 -11.55
C ASN A 215 4.43 13.65 -11.49
N ASN A 216 3.43 14.45 -11.82
CA ASN A 216 3.50 15.90 -11.69
C ASN A 216 2.28 16.47 -10.93
N ALA A 217 1.36 15.62 -10.46
CA ALA A 217 0.19 16.05 -9.73
C ALA A 217 0.58 16.62 -8.36
N GLY A 218 1.51 15.94 -7.67
CA GLY A 218 2.04 16.34 -6.36
C GLY A 218 2.64 17.74 -6.29
N ARG A 219 3.17 18.26 -7.40
CA ARG A 219 3.79 19.62 -7.49
C ARG A 219 2.85 20.77 -7.15
N ARG A 220 1.53 20.53 -7.08
CA ARG A 220 0.54 21.55 -6.73
C ARG A 220 0.39 21.73 -5.22
N ASN A 221 0.90 20.79 -4.44
CA ASN A 221 0.75 20.72 -2.99
C ASN A 221 2.12 20.64 -2.30
N HIS A 222 2.13 20.96 -1.02
CA HIS A 222 3.30 20.87 -0.17
C HIS A 222 3.48 19.45 0.37
N TRP A 223 4.72 19.12 0.72
CA TRP A 223 5.06 17.79 1.22
C TRP A 223 6.21 17.81 2.22
N LEU A 224 6.39 16.72 2.96
CA LEU A 224 7.63 16.44 3.71
C LEU A 224 8.12 15.04 3.39
N GLY A 225 9.36 14.95 2.90
CA GLY A 225 10.02 13.69 2.66
C GLY A 225 10.76 13.19 3.90
N LEU A 226 10.60 11.92 4.26
CA LEU A 226 11.25 11.32 5.42
C LEU A 226 12.13 10.14 5.03
N ARG A 227 13.41 10.21 5.41
CA ARG A 227 14.27 9.04 5.53
C ARG A 227 14.36 8.64 7.00
N LEU A 228 13.76 7.52 7.35
CA LEU A 228 13.79 6.98 8.71
C LEU A 228 14.87 5.90 8.82
N ILE A 229 15.70 5.98 9.85
CA ILE A 229 16.77 5.02 10.13
C ILE A 229 16.64 4.51 11.56
N GLY A 230 16.32 3.22 11.72
CA GLY A 230 16.28 2.57 13.03
C GLY A 230 17.68 2.24 13.56
N ARG A 231 17.79 2.13 14.89
CA ARG A 231 18.98 1.70 15.63
C ARG A 231 18.69 0.54 16.58
N LYS A 232 17.72 0.74 17.48
CA LYS A 232 17.20 -0.31 18.37
C LYS A 232 16.02 -1.01 17.73
N ALA A 233 15.17 -0.26 17.00
CA ALA A 233 14.29 -0.81 15.99
C ALA A 233 15.10 -1.41 14.82
N ASN A 234 14.44 -2.16 13.93
CA ASN A 234 15.08 -2.64 12.70
C ASN A 234 15.62 -1.46 11.88
N ILE A 235 16.76 -1.64 11.20
CA ILE A 235 17.49 -0.52 10.56
C ILE A 235 16.67 0.16 9.46
N ASP A 236 15.79 -0.59 8.82
CA ASP A 236 14.86 -0.12 7.81
C ASP A 236 13.62 0.55 8.42
N ALA A 237 13.49 0.66 9.74
CA ALA A 237 12.39 1.31 10.43
C ALA A 237 10.99 0.79 10.01
N ILE A 238 10.88 -0.45 9.55
CA ILE A 238 9.61 -1.07 9.15
C ILE A 238 8.73 -1.22 10.39
N GLY A 239 7.50 -0.73 10.30
CA GLY A 239 6.52 -0.61 11.39
C GLY A 239 6.50 0.74 12.08
N THR A 240 7.36 1.68 11.71
CA THR A 240 7.31 3.02 12.29
C THR A 240 6.00 3.71 11.91
N LYS A 241 5.25 4.14 12.92
CA LYS A 241 4.07 5.01 12.78
C LYS A 241 4.50 6.47 12.87
N VAL A 242 4.16 7.25 11.87
CA VAL A 242 4.32 8.70 11.84
C VAL A 242 2.95 9.34 11.98
N VAL A 243 2.79 10.23 12.95
CA VAL A 243 1.59 11.04 13.14
C VAL A 243 1.99 12.49 12.96
N TYR A 244 1.27 13.27 12.16
CA TYR A 244 1.61 14.67 11.92
C TYR A 244 0.37 15.55 11.83
N GLN A 245 0.52 16.77 12.32
CA GLN A 245 -0.50 17.81 12.24
C GLN A 245 -0.01 18.97 11.37
N SER A 246 -0.86 19.39 10.44
CA SER A 246 -0.71 20.63 9.70
C SER A 246 -2.07 21.32 9.66
N GLY A 247 -2.29 22.37 10.46
CA GLY A 247 -3.59 23.05 10.51
C GLY A 247 -4.72 22.09 10.90
N ASP A 248 -5.68 21.87 10.02
CA ASP A 248 -6.80 20.93 10.15
C ASP A 248 -6.45 19.47 9.77
N LEU A 249 -5.34 19.23 9.09
CA LEU A 249 -4.87 17.90 8.71
C LEU A 249 -4.21 17.20 9.90
N LEU A 250 -4.76 16.06 10.33
CA LEU A 250 -4.18 15.16 11.33
C LEU A 250 -4.15 13.74 10.79
N HIS A 251 -3.02 13.31 10.23
CA HIS A 251 -2.93 12.04 9.54
C HIS A 251 -1.90 11.11 10.19
N HIS A 252 -2.12 9.81 9.96
CA HIS A 252 -1.21 8.74 10.29
C HIS A 252 -0.61 8.14 9.01
N HIS A 253 0.65 7.76 9.10
CA HIS A 253 1.35 7.07 8.02
C HIS A 253 2.26 5.99 8.61
N TRP A 254 2.25 4.78 8.06
CA TRP A 254 3.14 3.70 8.48
C TRP A 254 4.19 3.43 7.43
N LYS A 255 5.40 3.15 7.91
CA LYS A 255 6.42 2.52 7.08
C LYS A 255 6.19 1.02 7.01
N VAL A 256 5.57 0.52 5.94
CA VAL A 256 5.43 -0.93 5.70
C VAL A 256 6.64 -1.48 4.94
N GLY A 257 6.89 -2.78 5.10
CA GLY A 257 7.95 -3.50 4.38
C GLY A 257 7.37 -4.38 3.28
N GLY A 258 8.06 -4.47 2.14
CA GLY A 258 7.55 -5.19 0.98
C GLY A 258 6.34 -4.49 0.36
N GLY A 259 5.33 -5.28 -0.01
CA GLY A 259 4.17 -4.82 -0.75
C GLY A 259 4.35 -4.95 -2.28
N SER A 260 3.24 -4.74 -2.98
CA SER A 260 3.11 -4.96 -4.42
C SER A 260 3.39 -6.41 -4.86
N TYR A 261 3.83 -6.59 -6.10
CA TYR A 261 4.16 -7.88 -6.71
C TYR A 261 5.61 -7.90 -7.19
N LEU A 262 6.44 -8.81 -6.64
CA LEU A 262 7.86 -9.03 -7.01
C LEU A 262 8.67 -7.73 -7.19
N SER A 263 8.43 -6.74 -6.31
CA SER A 263 8.98 -5.39 -6.42
C SER A 263 9.44 -4.89 -5.06
N ALA A 264 10.24 -3.82 -5.07
CA ALA A 264 10.65 -3.08 -3.87
C ALA A 264 10.56 -1.59 -4.15
N HIS A 265 10.21 -0.81 -3.14
CA HIS A 265 9.96 0.62 -3.24
C HIS A 265 11.16 1.41 -2.68
N ASP A 266 11.23 2.69 -3.02
CA ASP A 266 12.06 3.65 -2.31
C ASP A 266 11.77 3.59 -0.81
N PRO A 267 12.77 3.44 0.07
CA PRO A 267 12.57 3.33 1.51
C PRO A 267 12.17 4.66 2.18
N ARG A 268 12.11 5.77 1.43
CA ARG A 268 11.68 7.09 1.91
C ARG A 268 10.18 7.22 1.81
N ILE A 269 9.61 7.97 2.74
CA ILE A 269 8.18 8.31 2.77
C ILE A 269 8.01 9.74 2.28
N VAL A 270 6.90 10.02 1.61
CA VAL A 270 6.43 11.38 1.32
C VAL A 270 5.11 11.58 2.05
N LEU A 271 5.04 12.63 2.86
CA LEU A 271 3.82 13.06 3.55
C LEU A 271 3.23 14.26 2.81
N GLY A 272 2.06 14.10 2.18
CA GLY A 272 1.34 15.20 1.57
C GLY A 272 0.72 16.14 2.61
N LEU A 273 0.79 17.45 2.35
CA LEU A 273 0.27 18.49 3.24
C LEU A 273 -0.88 19.28 2.59
N GLY A 274 -1.20 19.00 1.32
CA GLY A 274 -2.10 19.83 0.52
C GLY A 274 -1.54 21.26 0.37
N GLN A 275 -2.40 22.26 0.56
CA GLN A 275 -2.02 23.68 0.45
C GLN A 275 -1.37 24.26 1.72
N ARG A 276 -1.06 23.42 2.71
CA ARG A 276 -0.64 23.90 4.03
C ARG A 276 0.87 24.14 4.05
N THR A 277 1.27 25.29 4.56
CA THR A 277 2.65 25.80 4.42
C THR A 277 3.52 25.55 5.66
N LYS A 278 3.08 24.69 6.59
CA LYS A 278 3.85 24.33 7.79
C LYS A 278 3.36 23.02 8.40
N ILE A 279 4.23 22.35 9.15
CA ILE A 279 3.85 21.24 10.04
C ILE A 279 3.89 21.77 11.47
N ASP A 280 2.77 21.67 12.19
CA ASP A 280 2.66 22.15 13.57
C ASP A 280 3.45 21.24 14.51
N TRP A 281 3.34 19.93 14.31
CA TRP A 281 4.16 18.92 14.98
C TRP A 281 4.11 17.59 14.22
N MET A 282 5.12 16.76 14.45
CA MET A 282 5.16 15.37 14.00
C MET A 282 5.66 14.49 15.14
N GLU A 283 5.09 13.30 15.24
CA GLU A 283 5.47 12.25 16.17
C GLU A 283 5.89 11.00 15.38
N VAL A 284 7.01 10.41 15.75
CA VAL A 284 7.56 9.19 15.17
C VAL A 284 7.59 8.13 16.27
N LYS A 285 6.74 7.12 16.17
CA LYS A 285 6.71 5.95 17.05
C LYS A 285 7.44 4.80 16.37
N TRP A 286 8.63 4.48 16.88
CA TRP A 286 9.47 3.40 16.40
C TRP A 286 8.92 2.03 16.83
N PRO A 287 9.05 0.98 16.00
CA PRO A 287 8.55 -0.35 16.32
C PRO A 287 9.36 -1.01 17.43
N ASN A 288 8.86 -2.14 17.94
CA ASN A 288 9.60 -2.99 18.86
C ASN A 288 10.90 -3.51 18.20
N PRO A 289 11.96 -3.77 18.99
CA PRO A 289 12.02 -3.71 20.44
C PRO A 289 12.30 -2.31 21.01
N SER A 290 12.29 -1.26 20.17
CA SER A 290 12.46 0.10 20.68
C SER A 290 11.23 0.58 21.43
N GLY A 291 10.10 0.65 20.73
CA GLY A 291 8.87 1.27 21.23
C GLY A 291 9.01 2.76 21.54
N LYS A 292 10.12 3.40 21.19
CA LYS A 292 10.38 4.81 21.48
C LYS A 292 9.45 5.70 20.65
N THR A 293 8.98 6.77 21.25
CA THR A 293 8.28 7.86 20.57
C THR A 293 9.13 9.12 20.61
N GLU A 294 9.33 9.78 19.47
CA GLU A 294 10.05 11.04 19.35
C GLU A 294 9.14 12.09 18.68
N ARG A 295 9.11 13.30 19.26
CA ARG A 295 8.28 14.39 18.76
C ARG A 295 9.15 15.52 18.23
N PHE A 296 8.75 16.06 17.09
CA PHE A 296 9.45 17.09 16.33
C PHE A 296 8.51 18.26 16.06
N ALA A 297 9.10 19.45 16.00
CA ALA A 297 8.43 20.71 15.63
C ALA A 297 9.38 21.51 14.74
N ASN A 298 8.88 22.57 14.10
CA ASN A 298 9.64 23.43 13.19
C ASN A 298 10.31 22.64 12.05
N LEU A 299 9.59 21.65 11.52
CA LEU A 299 10.07 20.85 10.39
C LEU A 299 10.01 21.67 9.10
N PRO A 300 10.97 21.48 8.18
CA PRO A 300 10.85 22.07 6.85
C PRO A 300 9.72 21.40 6.07
N ILE A 301 9.34 22.03 4.96
CA ILE A 301 8.48 21.44 3.93
C ILE A 301 9.20 21.50 2.58
N ASP A 302 8.67 20.78 1.61
CA ASP A 302 9.14 20.71 0.22
C ASP A 302 10.59 20.23 0.10
N ARG A 303 10.95 19.27 0.96
CA ARG A 303 12.25 18.60 0.93
C ARG A 303 12.23 17.31 1.72
N TYR A 304 13.30 16.54 1.52
CA TYR A 304 13.65 15.42 2.38
C TYR A 304 14.40 15.86 3.63
N ILE A 305 14.10 15.18 4.73
CA ILE A 305 14.90 15.16 5.96
C ILE A 305 15.21 13.72 6.35
N THR A 306 16.26 13.54 7.15
CA THR A 306 16.61 12.27 7.78
C THR A 306 16.35 12.33 9.29
N ILE A 307 15.67 11.32 9.81
CA ILE A 307 15.49 11.11 11.25
C ILE A 307 16.13 9.77 11.61
N VAL A 308 17.05 9.82 12.56
CA VAL A 308 17.72 8.64 13.10
C VAL A 308 17.17 8.40 14.50
N GLU A 309 16.72 7.17 14.74
CA GLU A 309 16.18 6.77 16.03
C GLU A 309 17.12 7.15 17.17
N GLY A 310 16.57 7.85 18.16
CA GLY A 310 17.31 8.18 19.37
C GLY A 310 18.03 9.52 19.34
N GLU A 311 18.20 10.15 18.17
CA GLU A 311 18.94 11.43 18.05
C GLU A 311 18.11 12.64 18.50
N GLY A 312 16.78 12.55 18.59
CA GLY A 312 15.92 13.67 18.97
C GLY A 312 16.01 14.90 18.07
N SER A 313 16.60 14.75 16.87
CA SER A 313 16.82 15.80 15.88
C SER A 313 16.69 15.23 14.46
N TRP A 314 16.60 16.13 13.47
CA TRP A 314 16.55 15.81 12.05
C TRP A 314 17.71 16.48 11.31
N LYS A 315 18.08 15.94 10.15
CA LYS A 315 19.12 16.45 9.25
C LYS A 315 18.58 16.67 7.85
#